data_AF-A8UTW9-F1
#
_entry.id   AF-A8UTW9-F1
#
_cell.length_a   1.000
_cell.length_b   1.000
_cell.length_c   1.000
_cell.angle_alpha   90.00
_cell.angle_beta   90.00
_cell.angle_gamma   90.00
#
_symmetry.space_group_name_H-M   'P 1'
#
loop_
_entity.id
_entity.type
_entity.pdbx_description
1 polymer ?
#
loop_
_entity_poly.entity_id
_entity_poly.type
_entity_poly.pdbx_seq_one_letter_code
_entity_poly.pdbx_strand_id
1 'polypeptide(L)'
;MREVRNLQETLPAEILYEVTAKRFEYTYEALWKTIRLFLLEEKGIECNSPMDCFKALYSVGLIDEKHSEDIPKIVRMRNNIVHIYDFSLAEDLFKFIREKVIPVFGSIIKALRDNCAK
;
A
#
# COMPACT_ATOMS: atom_id res chain seq x y z
N MET A 1 -16.96 20.22 5.21
CA MET A 1 -16.10 19.77 4.08
C MET A 1 -16.91 18.90 3.11
N ARG A 2 -17.73 19.50 2.24
CA ARG A 2 -18.48 18.78 1.18
C ARG A 2 -17.78 18.84 -0.19
N GLU A 3 -16.77 19.69 -0.35
CA GLU A 3 -16.12 20.00 -1.64
C GLU A 3 -15.01 19.03 -2.06
N VAL A 4 -14.47 18.19 -1.16
CA VAL A 4 -13.32 17.30 -1.46
C VAL A 4 -13.73 15.98 -2.12
N ARG A 5 -14.94 15.87 -2.68
CA ARG A 5 -15.43 14.58 -3.21
C ARG A 5 -14.90 14.22 -4.60
N ASN A 6 -14.33 15.18 -5.35
CA ASN A 6 -13.86 14.89 -6.70
C ASN A 6 -12.54 15.59 -7.06
N LEU A 7 -11.46 15.26 -6.33
CA LEU A 7 -10.12 15.78 -6.61
C LEU A 7 -9.62 15.44 -8.02
N GLN A 8 -10.12 14.35 -8.63
CA GLN A 8 -9.75 13.96 -9.99
C GLN A 8 -10.31 14.92 -11.06
N GLU A 9 -11.47 15.51 -10.81
CA GLU A 9 -12.11 16.45 -11.74
C GLU A 9 -11.62 17.88 -11.55
N THR A 10 -11.05 18.19 -10.38
CA THR A 10 -10.66 19.56 -10.00
C THR A 10 -9.16 19.84 -10.09
N LEU A 11 -8.31 18.81 -10.07
CA LEU A 11 -6.86 18.98 -10.12
C LEU A 11 -6.27 18.68 -11.50
N PRO A 12 -5.25 19.44 -11.94
CA PRO A 12 -4.39 19.04 -13.05
C PRO A 12 -3.76 17.66 -12.81
N ALA A 13 -3.52 16.90 -13.89
CA ALA A 13 -2.98 15.54 -13.82
C ALA A 13 -1.66 15.45 -13.04
N GLU A 14 -0.73 16.38 -13.27
CA GLU A 14 0.56 16.46 -12.56
C GLU A 14 0.37 16.54 -11.04
N ILE A 15 -0.47 17.48 -10.58
CA ILE A 15 -0.77 17.66 -9.16
C ILE A 15 -1.50 16.43 -8.60
N LEU A 16 -2.43 15.86 -9.36
CA LEU A 16 -3.15 14.66 -8.95
C LEU A 16 -2.20 13.47 -8.76
N TYR A 17 -1.21 13.30 -9.63
CA TYR A 17 -0.23 12.23 -9.55
C TYR A 17 0.72 12.42 -8.38
N GLU A 18 1.25 13.64 -8.19
CA GLU A 18 2.10 13.95 -7.03
C GLU A 18 1.37 13.73 -5.70
N VAL A 19 0.12 14.22 -5.59
CA VAL A 19 -0.71 14.00 -4.40
C VAL A 19 -0.95 12.50 -4.20
N THR A 20 -1.29 11.76 -5.25
CA THR A 20 -1.49 10.30 -5.17
C THR A 20 -0.23 9.57 -4.72
N ALA A 21 0.93 9.91 -5.28
CA ALA A 21 2.21 9.33 -4.92
C ALA A 21 2.55 9.61 -3.44
N LYS A 22 2.33 10.85 -2.99
CA LYS A 22 2.55 11.22 -1.59
C LYS A 22 1.61 10.48 -0.65
N ARG A 23 0.34 10.35 -1.03
CA ARG A 23 -0.67 9.58 -0.28
C ARG A 23 -0.30 8.11 -0.16
N PHE A 24 0.19 7.53 -1.24
CA PHE A 24 0.72 6.18 -1.21
C PHE A 24 1.90 6.07 -0.25
N GLU A 25 2.89 6.97 -0.33
CA GLU A 25 4.13 6.87 0.44
C GLU A 25 3.88 6.79 1.95
N TYR A 26 3.14 7.75 2.52
CA TYR A 26 2.86 7.73 3.95
C TYR A 26 1.91 6.59 4.35
N THR A 27 1.00 6.17 3.47
CA THR A 27 0.05 5.09 3.77
C THR A 27 0.76 3.74 3.77
N TYR A 28 1.65 3.52 2.79
CA TYR A 28 2.51 2.35 2.73
C TYR A 28 3.38 2.26 3.99
N GLU A 29 4.02 3.37 4.37
CA GLU A 29 4.89 3.45 5.55
C GLU A 29 4.15 3.12 6.85
N ALA A 30 2.94 3.68 7.02
CA ALA A 30 2.09 3.36 8.16
C ALA A 30 1.68 1.88 8.13
N LEU A 31 1.22 1.38 6.99
CA LEU A 31 0.71 0.02 6.86
C LEU A 31 1.78 -1.03 7.21
N TRP A 32 2.98 -0.97 6.63
CA TRP A 32 3.98 -2.00 6.91
C TRP A 32 4.48 -1.98 8.35
N LYS A 33 4.52 -0.81 9.00
CA LYS A 33 4.81 -0.69 10.44
C LYS A 33 3.70 -1.28 11.30
N THR A 34 2.44 -1.07 10.92
CA THR A 34 1.30 -1.71 11.58
C THR A 34 1.35 -3.23 11.42
N ILE A 35 1.65 -3.73 10.22
CA ILE A 35 1.82 -5.17 9.98
C ILE A 35 2.93 -5.74 10.87
N ARG A 36 4.07 -5.04 10.95
CA ARG A 36 5.20 -5.44 11.80
C ARG A 36 4.79 -5.58 13.27
N LEU A 37 4.09 -4.58 13.79
CA LEU A 37 3.61 -4.61 15.17
C LEU A 37 2.63 -5.77 15.39
N PHE A 38 1.64 -5.91 14.51
CA PHE A 38 0.68 -6.99 14.55
C PHE A 38 1.34 -8.38 14.53
N LEU A 39 2.29 -8.62 13.62
CA LEU A 39 2.99 -9.90 13.53
C LEU A 39 3.78 -10.21 14.80
N LEU A 40 4.39 -9.19 15.40
CA LEU A 40 5.13 -9.34 16.65
C LEU A 40 4.19 -9.66 17.82
N GLU A 41 3.12 -8.88 18.00
CA GLU A 41 2.23 -8.97 19.17
C GLU A 41 1.28 -10.18 19.07
N GLU A 42 0.67 -10.42 17.92
CA GLU A 42 -0.37 -11.45 17.75
C GLU A 42 0.17 -12.81 17.29
N LYS A 43 1.35 -12.83 16.65
CA LYS A 43 1.93 -14.06 16.07
C LYS A 43 3.32 -14.40 16.61
N GLY A 44 3.96 -13.50 17.36
CA GLY A 44 5.34 -13.69 17.82
C GLY A 44 6.37 -13.73 16.68
N ILE A 45 6.03 -13.17 15.51
CA ILE A 45 6.89 -13.19 14.31
C ILE A 45 7.57 -11.83 14.16
N GLU A 46 8.90 -11.82 14.20
CA GLU A 46 9.67 -10.64 13.87
C GLU A 46 9.83 -10.46 12.36
N CYS A 47 9.59 -9.24 11.88
CA CYS A 47 9.94 -8.82 10.53
C CYS A 47 10.59 -7.43 10.57
N ASN A 48 11.62 -7.22 9.74
CA ASN A 48 12.48 -6.03 9.81
C ASN A 48 12.53 -5.22 8.50
N SER A 49 11.81 -5.67 7.49
CA SER A 49 11.61 -4.93 6.25
C SER A 49 10.17 -5.08 5.76
N PRO A 50 9.66 -4.16 4.92
CA PRO A 50 8.32 -4.30 4.36
C PRO A 50 8.13 -5.64 3.65
N MET A 51 9.09 -6.05 2.82
CA MET A 51 9.04 -7.32 2.10
C MET A 51 8.94 -8.51 3.05
N ASP A 52 9.72 -8.53 4.13
CA ASP A 52 9.68 -9.62 5.10
C ASP A 52 8.36 -9.65 5.85
N CYS A 53 7.80 -8.48 6.18
CA CYS A 53 6.50 -8.39 6.82
C CYS A 53 5.36 -8.90 5.92
N PHE A 54 5.38 -8.58 4.62
CA PHE A 54 4.39 -9.13 3.69
C PHE A 54 4.55 -10.64 3.49
N LYS A 55 5.79 -11.16 3.44
CA LYS A 55 6.05 -12.62 3.39
C LYS A 55 5.55 -13.33 4.64
N ALA A 56 5.77 -12.73 5.80
CA ALA A 56 5.27 -13.26 7.07
C ALA A 56 3.74 -13.31 7.09
N LEU A 57 3.04 -12.25 6.64
CA LEU A 57 1.59 -12.28 6.48
C LEU A 57 1.10 -13.40 5.56
N TYR A 58 1.82 -13.68 4.47
CA TYR A 58 1.55 -14.82 3.60
C TYR A 58 1.68 -16.15 4.34
N SER A 59 2.77 -16.34 5.09
CA SER A 59 3.03 -17.59 5.81
C SER A 59 1.98 -17.91 6.88
N VAL A 60 1.34 -16.88 7.45
CA VAL A 60 0.24 -17.05 8.42
C VAL A 60 -1.15 -17.04 7.78
N GLY A 61 -1.25 -17.07 6.45
CA GLY A 61 -2.51 -17.18 5.72
C GLY A 61 -3.40 -15.94 5.77
N LEU A 62 -2.85 -14.76 6.09
CA LEU A 62 -3.61 -13.50 6.18
C LEU A 62 -3.70 -12.73 4.87
N ILE A 63 -2.94 -13.16 3.85
CA ILE A 63 -3.03 -12.61 2.49
C ILE A 63 -3.32 -13.75 1.53
N ASP A 64 -4.29 -13.50 0.65
CA ASP A 64 -4.70 -14.40 -0.42
C ASP A 64 -3.60 -14.54 -1.50
N GLU A 65 -3.41 -15.75 -2.03
CA GLU A 65 -2.47 -16.04 -3.12
C GLU A 65 -2.65 -15.13 -4.34
N LYS A 66 -3.89 -14.66 -4.59
CA LYS A 66 -4.17 -13.75 -5.71
C LYS A 66 -3.38 -12.43 -5.68
N HIS A 67 -2.84 -12.05 -4.53
CA HIS A 67 -2.05 -10.81 -4.36
C HIS A 67 -0.54 -11.05 -4.38
N SER A 68 -0.10 -12.30 -4.58
CA SER A 68 1.29 -12.72 -4.33
C SER A 68 2.26 -12.09 -5.32
N GLU A 69 1.81 -11.92 -6.56
CA GLU A 69 2.58 -11.27 -7.62
C GLU A 69 2.59 -9.74 -7.51
N ASP A 70 1.58 -9.16 -6.85
CA ASP A 70 1.41 -7.71 -6.73
C ASP A 70 2.27 -7.14 -5.60
N ILE A 71 2.39 -7.84 -4.47
CA ILE A 71 3.16 -7.37 -3.30
C ILE A 71 4.61 -7.00 -3.64
N PRO A 72 5.40 -7.86 -4.34
CA PRO A 72 6.77 -7.49 -4.69
C PRO A 72 6.83 -6.25 -5.60
N LYS A 73 5.84 -6.06 -6.46
CA LYS A 73 5.72 -4.87 -7.32
C LYS A 73 5.43 -3.63 -6.48
N ILE A 74 4.52 -3.72 -5.52
CA ILE A 74 4.18 -2.63 -4.59
C ILE A 74 5.40 -2.21 -3.76
N VAL A 75 6.14 -3.16 -3.19
CA VAL A 75 7.34 -2.87 -2.40
C VAL A 75 8.42 -2.17 -3.24
N ARG A 76 8.63 -2.62 -4.49
CA ARG A 76 9.54 -1.97 -5.43
C ARG A 76 9.06 -0.58 -5.83
N MET A 77 7.75 -0.40 -6.00
CA MET A 77 7.13 0.86 -6.38
C MET A 77 7.52 2.00 -5.45
N ARG A 78 7.65 1.72 -4.14
CA ARG A 78 8.12 2.71 -3.15
C ARG A 78 9.44 3.37 -3.57
N ASN A 79 10.36 2.60 -4.13
CA ASN A 79 11.66 3.12 -4.55
C ASN A 79 11.55 4.02 -5.80
N ASN A 80 10.51 3.85 -6.62
CA ASN A 80 10.33 4.61 -7.87
C ASN A 80 9.60 5.94 -7.66
N ILE A 81 8.99 6.17 -6.49
CA ILE A 81 8.24 7.39 -6.19
C ILE A 81 9.10 8.66 -6.24
N VAL A 82 10.41 8.53 -5.99
CA VAL A 82 11.33 9.67 -6.11
C VAL A 82 11.47 10.18 -7.55
N HIS A 83 11.07 9.38 -8.54
CA HIS A 83 11.11 9.72 -9.97
C HIS A 83 9.77 10.24 -10.51
N ILE A 84 8.84 10.63 -9.63
CA ILE A 84 7.49 11.09 -10.00
C ILE A 84 7.47 12.33 -10.92
N TYR A 85 8.59 13.03 -11.05
CA TYR A 85 8.74 14.15 -11.99
C TYR A 85 8.67 13.72 -13.47
N ASP A 86 8.87 12.42 -13.78
CA ASP A 86 8.60 11.87 -15.10
C ASP A 86 7.09 11.63 -15.26
N PHE A 87 6.46 12.40 -16.14
CA PHE A 87 5.02 12.38 -16.33
C PHE A 87 4.48 11.00 -16.77
N SER A 88 5.21 10.29 -17.64
CA SER A 88 4.79 8.95 -18.10
C SER A 88 4.84 7.96 -16.95
N LEU A 89 5.90 8.02 -16.14
CA LEU A 89 6.03 7.18 -14.95
C LEU A 89 4.95 7.51 -13.91
N ALA A 90 4.60 8.80 -13.77
CA ALA A 90 3.59 9.26 -12.84
C ALA A 90 2.18 8.76 -13.20
N GLU A 91 1.84 8.73 -14.50
CA GLU A 91 0.59 8.15 -14.97
C GLU A 91 0.52 6.65 -14.69
N ASP A 92 1.59 5.90 -14.99
CA ASP A 92 1.66 4.46 -14.76
C ASP A 92 1.58 4.13 -13.26
N LEU A 93 2.26 4.91 -12.42
CA LEU A 93 2.17 4.80 -10.97
C LEU A 93 0.74 5.03 -10.49
N PHE A 94 0.09 6.09 -10.99
CA PHE A 94 -1.28 6.42 -10.62
C PHE A 94 -2.25 5.29 -10.94
N LYS A 95 -2.16 4.71 -12.15
CA LYS A 95 -2.96 3.54 -12.55
C LYS A 95 -2.67 2.34 -11.66
N PHE A 96 -1.40 2.03 -11.43
CA PHE A 96 -1.00 0.90 -10.58
C PHE A 96 -1.49 1.05 -9.13
N ILE A 97 -1.38 2.25 -8.54
CA ILE A 97 -1.89 2.50 -7.18
C ILE A 97 -3.40 2.22 -7.14
N ARG A 98 -4.14 2.73 -8.11
CA ARG A 98 -5.59 2.58 -8.18
C ARG A 98 -6.02 1.12 -8.33
N GLU A 99 -5.38 0.39 -9.24
CA GLU A 99 -5.82 -0.95 -9.66
C GLU A 99 -5.24 -2.07 -8.80
N LYS A 100 -4.04 -1.89 -8.24
CA LYS A 100 -3.30 -2.95 -7.53
C LYS A 100 -3.11 -2.63 -6.06
N VAL A 101 -2.62 -1.43 -5.73
CA VAL A 101 -2.31 -1.10 -4.33
C VAL A 101 -3.57 -1.02 -3.47
N ILE A 102 -4.57 -0.26 -3.90
CA ILE A 102 -5.77 -0.03 -3.09
C ILE A 102 -6.47 -1.36 -2.72
N PRO A 103 -6.70 -2.30 -3.66
CA PRO A 103 -7.28 -3.60 -3.32
C PRO A 103 -6.42 -4.41 -2.34
N VAL A 104 -5.10 -4.46 -2.54
CA VAL A 104 -4.18 -5.19 -1.65
C VAL A 104 -4.21 -4.61 -0.24
N PHE A 105 -4.09 -3.29 -0.11
CA PHE A 105 -4.13 -2.61 1.19
C PHE A 105 -5.47 -2.82 1.89
N GLY A 106 -6.59 -2.75 1.14
CA GLY A 106 -7.91 -3.04 1.67
C GLY A 106 -8.02 -4.47 2.22
N SER A 107 -7.49 -5.45 1.49
CA SER A 107 -7.48 -6.86 1.94
C SER A 107 -6.66 -7.04 3.21
N ILE A 108 -5.49 -6.42 3.30
CA ILE A 108 -4.63 -6.52 4.49
C ILE A 108 -5.28 -5.85 5.69
N ILE A 109 -5.79 -4.63 5.54
CA ILE A 109 -6.46 -3.91 6.63
C ILE A 109 -7.65 -4.71 7.16
N LYS A 110 -8.42 -5.34 6.27
CA LYS A 110 -9.51 -6.24 6.67
C LYS A 110 -8.97 -7.43 7.47
N ALA A 111 -7.96 -8.12 6.96
CA ALA A 111 -7.36 -9.27 7.64
C ALA A 111 -6.81 -8.92 9.02
N LEU A 112 -6.12 -7.78 9.16
CA LEU A 112 -5.62 -7.30 10.45
C LEU A 112 -6.77 -7.03 11.42
N ARG A 113 -7.83 -6.31 11.00
CA ARG A 113 -9.00 -6.03 11.86
C ARG A 113 -9.70 -7.28 12.34
N ASP A 114 -9.91 -8.25 11.45
CA ASP A 114 -10.59 -9.50 11.76
C ASP A 114 -9.79 -10.39 12.75
N ASN A 115 -8.49 -10.13 12.89
CA ASN A 115 -7.58 -10.89 13.76
C ASN A 115 -7.07 -10.12 14.99
N CYS A 116 -7.35 -8.82 15.13
CA CYS A 116 -7.02 -8.03 16.33
C CYS A 116 -8.14 -8.01 17.40
N ALA A 117 -9.35 -8.47 17.07
CA ALA A 117 -10.53 -8.39 17.95
C ALA A 117 -10.83 -9.68 18.72
N LYS A 118 -9.84 -10.57 18.88
CA LYS A 118 -9.94 -11.81 19.66
C LYS A 118 -8.90 -11.82 20.75
#